data_AF-A0A096MFD0-F1
#
_entry.id   AF-A0A096MFD0-F1
#
_cell.length_a   1.000
_cell.length_b   1.000
_cell.length_c   1.000
_cell.angle_alpha   90.00
_cell.angle_beta   90.00
_cell.angle_gamma   90.00
#
_symmetry.space_group_name_H-M   'P 1'
#
loop_
_entity.id
_entity.type
_entity.pdbx_description
1 polymer ?
#
loop_
_entity_poly.entity_id
_entity_poly.type
_entity_poly.pdbx_seq_one_letter_code
_entity_poly.pdbx_strand_id
1 'polypeptide(L)'
;MDFQFESLQSCSMVIRKVMEEDEGCYRCLFNTYPKGALIGWTCLKLCELHGPFITISRSNSPPGSIVTCSATGRPVPMVTLTVLHQNLSFSHYNTSRETNTNGTITSTTTALLSALSSTKVGCSVLVQTAALRELMVTVPGLTDSSDSLDEDFESDDKDERWLVTVAMGLLVVFLCGAFGVLSMLWFKKKHQNR
;
A
#
# COMPACT_ATOMS: atom_id res chain seq x y z
N MET A 1 10.43 20.62 66.60
CA MET A 1 9.53 20.23 65.49
C MET A 1 10.34 19.29 64.61
N ASP A 2 10.25 17.99 64.86
CA ASP A 2 10.88 16.96 64.02
C ASP A 2 10.02 16.77 62.78
N PHE A 3 10.51 17.20 61.63
CA PHE A 3 9.87 16.87 60.36
C PHE A 3 10.31 15.46 59.97
N GLN A 4 9.41 14.50 60.22
CA GLN A 4 9.55 13.13 59.77
C GLN A 4 9.63 13.12 58.23
N PHE A 5 10.77 12.67 57.71
CA PHE A 5 11.13 12.75 56.31
C PHE A 5 10.34 11.72 55.50
N GLU A 6 9.14 12.07 55.04
CA GLU A 6 8.55 11.34 53.92
C GLU A 6 9.27 11.79 52.65
N SER A 7 10.20 10.96 52.17
CA SER A 7 10.78 11.15 50.85
C SER A 7 9.65 11.08 49.83
N LEU A 8 9.19 12.21 49.29
CA LEU A 8 8.48 12.25 48.01
C LEU A 8 9.49 11.80 46.94
N GLN A 9 9.58 10.50 46.70
CA GLN A 9 10.59 9.90 45.83
C GLN A 9 10.40 10.27 44.35
N SER A 10 9.18 10.68 43.96
CA SER A 10 8.85 11.10 42.60
C SER A 10 7.79 12.21 42.59
N CYS A 11 8.00 13.27 41.80
CA CYS A 11 6.92 14.14 41.35
C CYS A 11 6.66 13.83 39.89
N SER A 12 5.40 13.64 39.55
CA SER A 12 4.93 13.42 38.20
C SER A 12 4.02 14.55 37.77
N MET A 13 4.19 15.02 36.55
CA MET A 13 3.26 15.92 35.87
C MET A 13 2.64 15.15 34.70
N VAL A 14 1.32 15.23 34.54
CA VAL A 14 0.61 14.58 33.43
C VAL A 14 -0.14 15.66 32.65
N ILE A 15 0.23 15.81 31.38
CA ILE A 15 -0.49 16.65 30.41
C ILE A 15 -1.35 15.71 29.58
N ARG A 16 -2.66 15.98 29.51
CA ARG A 16 -3.62 15.18 28.73
C ARG A 16 -4.08 15.99 27.53
N LYS A 17 -4.36 15.31 26.41
CA LYS A 17 -4.78 15.94 25.15
C LYS A 17 -3.80 17.05 24.74
N VAL A 18 -2.53 16.65 24.65
CA VAL A 18 -1.43 17.57 24.32
C VAL A 18 -1.70 18.24 22.97
N MET A 19 -1.49 19.55 22.92
CA MET A 19 -1.63 20.37 21.71
C MET A 19 -0.27 20.98 21.28
N GLU A 20 -0.21 21.63 20.13
CA GLU A 20 1.03 22.20 19.59
C GLU A 20 1.60 23.30 20.50
N GLU A 21 0.73 24.06 21.17
CA GLU A 21 1.08 25.08 22.17
C GLU A 21 1.73 24.53 23.45
N ASP A 22 1.60 23.22 23.72
CA ASP A 22 2.26 22.56 24.85
C ASP A 22 3.72 22.18 24.53
N GLU A 23 4.18 22.33 23.28
CA GLU A 23 5.60 22.12 22.96
C GLU A 23 6.49 23.10 23.72
N GLY A 24 7.52 22.57 24.38
CA GLY A 24 8.42 23.42 25.15
C GLY A 24 9.26 22.66 26.16
N CYS A 25 10.23 23.36 26.72
CA CYS A 25 11.05 22.83 27.80
C CYS A 25 10.49 23.29 29.15
N TYR A 26 9.95 22.33 29.89
CA TYR A 26 9.40 22.51 31.22
C TYR A 26 10.50 22.42 32.26
N ARG A 27 10.48 23.38 33.19
CA ARG A 27 11.37 23.42 34.35
C ARG A 27 10.66 22.80 35.55
N CYS A 28 11.13 21.65 35.99
CA CYS A 28 10.64 20.99 37.19
C CYS A 28 11.42 21.48 38.41
N LEU A 29 10.73 21.97 39.44
CA LEU A 29 11.33 22.45 40.68
C LEU A 29 10.82 21.64 41.86
N PHE A 30 11.76 21.08 42.63
CA PHE A 30 11.49 20.22 43.76
C PHE A 30 12.14 20.79 45.00
N ASN A 31 11.35 21.20 45.98
CA ASN A 31 11.87 21.68 47.24
C ASN A 31 12.14 20.50 48.18
N THR A 32 13.41 20.29 48.55
CA THR A 32 13.81 19.25 49.49
C THR A 32 14.41 19.91 50.73
N TYR A 33 13.83 19.73 51.91
CA TYR A 33 14.46 20.22 53.15
C TYR A 33 15.37 19.12 53.71
N PRO A 34 16.58 19.39 54.24
CA PRO A 34 17.29 20.67 54.29
C PRO A 34 18.13 20.97 53.03
N LYS A 35 18.09 20.09 52.01
CA LYS A 35 18.99 20.12 50.85
C LYS A 35 18.75 21.26 49.86
N GLY A 36 17.66 22.01 49.99
CA GLY A 36 17.26 23.09 49.08
C GLY A 36 16.46 22.60 47.87
N ALA A 37 16.33 23.48 46.87
CA ALA A 37 15.58 23.19 45.65
C ALA A 37 16.43 22.40 44.63
N LEU A 38 15.93 21.26 44.18
CA LEU A 38 16.44 20.53 43.01
C LEU A 38 15.69 21.01 41.76
N ILE A 39 16.43 21.24 40.68
CA ILE A 39 15.90 21.74 39.42
C ILE A 39 16.21 20.71 38.34
N GLY A 40 15.18 20.32 37.59
CA GLY A 40 15.28 19.49 36.39
C GLY A 40 14.66 20.19 35.19
N TRP A 41 15.04 19.75 33.99
CA TRP A 41 14.45 20.20 32.73
C TRP A 41 13.98 18.99 31.94
N THR A 42 12.83 19.11 31.30
CA THR A 42 12.31 18.13 30.35
C THR A 42 11.72 18.88 29.17
N CYS A 43 11.87 18.37 27.95
CA CYS A 43 11.32 19.03 26.76
C CYS A 43 10.27 18.13 26.12
N LEU A 44 9.08 18.71 25.92
CA LEU A 44 7.99 18.09 25.19
C LEU A 44 8.08 18.53 23.73
N LYS A 45 8.06 17.55 22.83
CA LYS A 45 7.97 17.76 21.38
C LYS A 45 6.86 16.86 20.83
N LEU A 46 5.97 17.44 20.06
CA LEU A 46 4.97 16.71 19.30
C LEU A 46 5.62 16.15 18.04
N CYS A 47 5.14 14.98 17.64
CA CYS A 47 5.54 14.35 16.41
C CYS A 47 4.31 13.91 15.64
N GLU A 48 4.28 14.27 14.37
CA GLU A 48 3.27 13.85 13.41
C GLU A 48 3.95 13.01 12.34
N LEU A 49 3.34 11.88 11.98
CA LEU A 49 3.82 11.01 10.92
C LEU A 49 2.64 10.42 10.15
N HIS A 50 2.59 10.75 8.88
CA HIS A 50 1.62 10.29 7.90
C HIS A 50 2.34 9.58 6.75
N GLY A 51 1.84 8.42 6.35
CA GLY A 51 2.54 7.46 5.49
C GLY A 51 3.09 6.27 6.28
N PRO A 52 3.93 5.43 5.65
CA PRO A 52 4.57 5.61 4.33
C PRO A 52 3.64 5.36 3.14
N PHE A 53 3.85 6.10 2.04
CA PHE A 53 3.21 5.90 0.74
C PHE A 53 4.24 5.40 -0.25
N ILE A 54 3.93 4.35 -0.99
CA ILE A 54 4.83 3.82 -2.02
C ILE A 54 4.12 3.85 -3.38
N THR A 55 4.81 4.38 -4.38
CA THR A 55 4.36 4.38 -5.78
C THR A 55 5.44 3.75 -6.64
N ILE A 56 4.98 2.99 -7.63
CA ILE A 56 5.84 2.22 -8.53
C ILE A 56 5.53 2.69 -9.94
N SER A 57 6.55 3.12 -10.67
CA SER A 57 6.45 3.47 -12.09
C SER A 57 7.52 2.74 -12.88
N ARG A 58 7.27 2.49 -14.16
CA ARG A 58 8.22 1.82 -15.03
C ARG A 58 9.10 2.84 -15.75
N SER A 59 10.39 2.56 -15.81
CA SER A 59 11.38 3.35 -16.53
C SER A 59 11.90 2.56 -17.72
N ASN A 60 11.94 3.22 -18.88
CA ASN A 60 12.56 2.69 -20.09
C ASN A 60 14.03 3.09 -20.22
N SER A 61 14.48 4.13 -19.49
CA SER A 61 15.86 4.62 -19.54
C SER A 61 16.29 5.24 -18.20
N PRO A 62 17.11 4.55 -17.39
CA PRO A 62 17.54 3.16 -17.57
C PRO A 62 16.36 2.19 -17.41
N PRO A 63 16.39 1.00 -18.02
CA PRO A 63 15.35 -0.01 -17.84
C PRO A 63 15.29 -0.44 -16.38
N GLY A 64 14.13 -0.23 -15.76
CA GLY A 64 13.93 -0.57 -14.35
C GLY A 64 12.55 -0.18 -13.84
N SER A 65 12.31 -0.47 -12.58
CA SER A 65 11.14 -0.03 -11.83
C SER A 65 11.58 1.11 -10.90
N ILE A 66 11.04 2.30 -11.09
CA ILE A 66 11.24 3.44 -10.20
C ILE A 66 10.32 3.23 -8.99
N VAL A 67 10.92 3.04 -7.83
CA VAL A 67 10.23 2.97 -6.56
C VAL A 67 10.34 4.32 -5.89
N THR A 68 9.19 4.94 -5.62
CA THR A 68 9.09 6.19 -4.90
C THR A 68 8.42 5.93 -3.57
N CYS A 69 9.07 6.26 -2.47
CA CYS A 69 8.43 6.28 -1.16
C CYS A 69 8.36 7.70 -0.61
N SER A 70 7.22 8.06 -0.04
CA SER A 70 6.99 9.37 0.55
C SER A 70 6.36 9.25 1.93
N ALA A 71 6.73 10.15 2.83
CA ALA A 71 6.05 10.35 4.09
C ALA A 71 6.06 11.82 4.47
N THR A 72 5.00 12.23 5.15
CA THR A 72 4.81 13.60 5.64
C THR A 72 4.82 13.58 7.15
N GLY A 73 5.62 14.47 7.75
CA GLY A 73 5.71 14.53 9.20
C GLY A 73 6.24 15.84 9.73
N ARG A 74 6.13 15.99 11.04
CA ARG A 74 6.73 17.06 11.82
C ARG A 74 7.38 16.40 13.04
N PRO A 75 8.68 16.54 13.28
CA PRO A 75 9.72 17.11 12.40
C PRO A 75 9.96 16.27 11.13
N VAL A 76 10.96 16.64 10.33
CA VAL A 76 11.32 15.97 9.06
C VAL A 76 11.36 14.45 9.24
N PRO A 77 10.53 13.67 8.51
CA PRO A 77 10.60 12.22 8.55
C PRO A 77 11.81 11.72 7.78
N MET A 78 12.50 10.72 8.32
CA MET A 78 13.49 9.95 7.60
C MET A 78 12.79 8.85 6.81
N VAL A 79 13.14 8.71 5.53
CA VAL A 79 12.59 7.70 4.63
C VAL A 79 13.72 6.76 4.21
N THR A 80 13.49 5.46 4.30
CA THR A 80 14.47 4.43 3.93
C THR A 80 13.79 3.37 3.07
N LEU A 81 14.39 3.09 1.91
CA LEU A 81 13.97 2.01 1.03
C LEU A 81 14.86 0.79 1.24
N THR A 82 14.25 -0.40 1.30
CA THR A 82 14.93 -1.68 1.50
C THR A 82 14.45 -2.71 0.48
N VAL A 83 15.33 -3.59 0.03
CA VAL A 83 15.00 -4.71 -0.85
C VAL A 83 15.31 -6.01 -0.11
N LEU A 84 14.37 -6.94 -0.06
CA LEU A 84 14.50 -8.20 0.68
C LEU A 84 15.17 -9.32 -0.15
N HIS A 85 16.06 -8.98 -1.08
CA HIS A 85 16.73 -9.95 -1.95
C HIS A 85 18.24 -9.70 -2.00
N GLN A 86 19.03 -10.75 -1.75
CA GLN A 86 20.48 -10.64 -1.49
C GLN A 86 21.30 -10.13 -2.68
N ASN A 87 20.77 -10.20 -3.90
CA ASN A 87 21.46 -9.79 -5.13
C ASN A 87 20.85 -8.56 -5.81
N LEU A 88 19.90 -7.88 -5.15
CA LEU A 88 19.23 -6.70 -5.71
C LEU A 88 19.53 -5.48 -4.85
N SER A 89 20.01 -4.42 -5.50
CA SER A 89 20.25 -3.13 -4.88
C SER A 89 19.51 -2.03 -5.63
N PHE A 90 19.15 -1.00 -4.90
CA PHE A 90 18.70 0.25 -5.50
C PHE A 90 19.86 1.01 -6.12
N SER A 91 19.63 1.60 -7.29
CA SER A 91 20.50 2.59 -7.92
C SER A 91 19.78 3.93 -8.03
N HIS A 92 20.50 5.00 -8.38
CA HIS A 92 19.92 6.34 -8.54
C HIS A 92 19.06 6.79 -7.34
N TYR A 93 19.59 6.64 -6.13
CA TYR A 93 18.92 7.04 -4.90
C TYR A 93 18.85 8.57 -4.83
N ASN A 94 17.65 9.13 -4.95
CA ASN A 94 17.40 10.56 -4.84
C ASN A 94 16.43 10.82 -3.71
N THR A 95 16.66 11.88 -2.94
CA THR A 95 15.79 12.27 -1.82
C THR A 95 15.50 13.75 -1.91
N SER A 96 14.21 14.08 -2.01
CA SER A 96 13.71 15.44 -1.98
C SER A 96 12.90 15.69 -0.72
N ARG A 97 12.81 16.96 -0.35
CA ARG A 97 12.04 17.43 0.81
C ARG A 97 11.27 18.67 0.42
N GLU A 98 10.00 18.68 0.75
CA GLU A 98 9.09 19.77 0.46
C GLU A 98 8.39 20.21 1.74
N THR A 99 8.42 21.51 2.00
CA THR A 99 7.70 22.11 3.13
C THR A 99 6.29 22.43 2.69
N ASN A 100 5.30 21.83 3.36
CA ASN A 100 3.90 22.08 3.07
C ASN A 100 3.42 23.37 3.75
N THR A 101 2.31 23.93 3.25
CA THR A 101 1.68 25.14 3.79
C THR A 101 1.21 24.97 5.24
N ASN A 102 0.88 23.74 5.66
CA ASN A 102 0.48 23.43 7.03
C ASN A 102 1.66 23.36 8.03
N GLY A 103 2.91 23.56 7.58
CA GLY A 103 4.12 23.50 8.41
C GLY A 103 4.74 22.10 8.58
N THR A 104 4.12 21.06 8.02
CA THR A 104 4.72 19.71 7.97
C THR A 104 5.69 19.58 6.80
N ILE A 105 6.59 18.61 6.84
CA ILE A 105 7.57 18.36 5.79
C ILE A 105 7.32 17.00 5.17
N THR A 106 7.19 16.96 3.85
CA THR A 106 7.12 15.74 3.07
C THR A 106 8.52 15.37 2.62
N SER A 107 9.00 14.21 3.05
CA SER A 107 10.23 13.60 2.54
C SER A 107 9.86 12.55 1.51
N THR A 108 10.48 12.62 0.34
CA THR A 108 10.27 11.67 -0.75
C THR A 108 11.61 11.10 -1.18
N THR A 109 11.72 9.78 -1.18
CA THR A 109 12.88 9.05 -1.66
C THR A 109 12.49 8.26 -2.90
N THR A 110 13.22 8.47 -3.98
CA THR A 110 13.08 7.71 -5.22
C THR A 110 14.34 6.88 -5.48
N ALA A 111 14.14 5.68 -6.00
CA ALA A 111 15.23 4.79 -6.35
C ALA A 111 14.85 3.89 -7.53
N LEU A 112 15.84 3.53 -8.33
CA LEU A 112 15.67 2.61 -9.45
C LEU A 112 16.00 1.17 -9.03
N LEU A 113 15.04 0.27 -9.22
CA LEU A 113 15.19 -1.16 -9.02
C LEU A 113 15.27 -1.87 -10.37
N SER A 114 16.40 -2.51 -10.65
CA SER A 114 16.56 -3.39 -11.81
C SER A 114 16.40 -4.84 -11.36
N ALA A 115 15.18 -5.36 -11.41
CA ALA A 115 14.86 -6.74 -11.03
C ALA A 115 14.12 -7.45 -12.16
N LEU A 116 14.63 -8.60 -12.61
CA LEU A 116 13.99 -9.43 -13.65
C LEU A 116 12.78 -10.20 -13.11
N SER A 117 12.78 -10.53 -11.82
CA SER A 117 11.69 -11.23 -11.13
C SER A 117 10.93 -10.32 -10.18
N SER A 118 9.69 -10.71 -9.85
CA SER A 118 8.90 -10.03 -8.83
C SER A 118 9.66 -9.98 -7.50
N THR A 119 9.82 -8.78 -6.93
CA THR A 119 10.66 -8.56 -5.76
C THR A 119 9.90 -7.81 -4.69
N LYS A 120 10.09 -8.18 -3.42
CA LYS A 120 9.53 -7.44 -2.28
C LYS A 120 10.43 -6.27 -1.89
N VAL A 121 9.83 -5.10 -1.83
CA VAL A 121 10.46 -3.85 -1.43
C VAL A 121 9.78 -3.34 -0.17
N GLY A 122 10.57 -2.93 0.81
CA GLY A 122 10.11 -2.25 2.01
C GLY A 122 10.40 -0.75 1.94
N CYS A 123 9.47 0.05 2.42
CA CYS A 123 9.73 1.42 2.82
C CYS A 123 9.51 1.57 4.33
N SER A 124 10.52 2.03 5.04
CA SER A 124 10.44 2.38 6.45
C SER A 124 10.58 3.88 6.64
N VAL A 125 9.75 4.42 7.53
CA VAL A 125 9.71 5.84 7.84
C VAL A 125 9.74 6.06 9.34
N LEU A 126 10.59 6.99 9.76
CA LEU A 126 10.84 7.29 11.15
C LEU A 126 10.83 8.80 11.38
N VAL A 127 10.21 9.21 12.48
CA VAL A 127 10.33 10.57 13.03
C VAL A 127 10.99 10.42 14.39
N GLN A 128 11.94 11.30 14.72
CA GLN A 128 12.93 11.19 15.79
C GLN A 128 12.44 10.54 17.12
N THR A 129 11.22 10.85 17.56
CA THR A 129 10.60 10.34 18.79
C THR A 129 9.31 9.55 18.55
N ALA A 130 8.88 9.37 17.31
CA ALA A 130 7.71 8.57 16.95
C ALA A 130 8.09 7.10 16.65
N ALA A 131 7.10 6.22 16.70
CA ALA A 131 7.27 4.82 16.33
C ALA A 131 7.61 4.66 14.83
N LEU A 132 8.55 3.75 14.53
CA LEU A 132 8.87 3.31 13.17
C LEU A 132 7.63 2.76 12.47
N ARG A 133 7.38 3.17 11.22
CA ARG A 133 6.33 2.59 10.37
C ARG A 133 6.94 1.99 9.12
N GLU A 134 6.47 0.82 8.73
CA GLU A 134 6.98 0.09 7.57
C GLU A 134 5.84 -0.34 6.65
N LEU A 135 6.07 -0.29 5.34
CA LEU A 135 5.18 -0.80 4.32
C LEU A 135 5.97 -1.64 3.32
N MET A 136 5.49 -2.84 3.04
CA MET A 136 6.08 -3.75 2.06
C MET A 136 5.16 -3.91 0.86
N VAL A 137 5.72 -3.82 -0.34
CA VAL A 137 4.98 -4.03 -1.60
C VAL A 137 5.79 -4.92 -2.53
N THR A 138 5.08 -5.68 -3.36
CA THR A 138 5.70 -6.51 -4.39
C THR A 138 5.79 -5.71 -5.69
N VAL A 139 7.01 -5.52 -6.19
CA VAL A 139 7.30 -4.87 -7.47
C VAL A 139 7.37 -5.96 -8.54
N PRO A 140 6.58 -5.88 -9.63
CA PRO A 140 6.68 -6.81 -10.75
C PRO A 140 8.07 -6.76 -11.41
N GLY A 141 8.54 -7.90 -11.89
CA GLY A 141 9.82 -8.00 -12.60
C GLY A 141 9.80 -7.30 -13.96
N LEU A 142 10.98 -7.04 -14.51
CA LEU A 142 11.11 -6.68 -15.91
C LEU A 142 10.97 -7.94 -16.76
N THR A 143 9.80 -8.18 -17.33
CA THR A 143 9.65 -9.12 -18.44
C THR A 143 10.41 -8.56 -19.66
N ASP A 144 11.28 -9.37 -20.25
CA ASP A 144 11.84 -9.07 -21.57
C ASP A 144 10.67 -8.99 -22.55
N SER A 145 10.52 -7.83 -23.18
CA SER A 145 9.62 -7.63 -24.32
C SER A 145 10.07 -8.50 -25.49
N SER A 146 9.65 -9.76 -25.46
CA SER A 146 9.50 -10.64 -26.62
C SER A 146 8.15 -11.37 -26.65
N ASP A 147 7.27 -11.14 -25.66
CA ASP A 147 5.85 -11.46 -25.81
C ASP A 147 5.07 -10.18 -26.09
N SER A 148 4.63 -10.17 -27.34
CA SER A 148 3.81 -9.20 -28.03
C SER A 148 2.42 -9.02 -27.42
N LEU A 149 1.90 -7.81 -27.70
CA LEU A 149 0.50 -7.38 -27.70
C LEU A 149 0.00 -6.74 -26.41
N ASP A 150 -0.22 -5.43 -26.54
CA ASP A 150 -1.23 -4.66 -25.85
C ASP A 150 -2.51 -5.51 -25.71
N GLU A 151 -2.85 -5.93 -24.49
CA GLU A 151 -4.24 -6.28 -24.18
C GLU A 151 -5.02 -4.98 -23.98
N ASP A 152 -5.24 -4.26 -25.08
CA ASP A 152 -6.27 -3.26 -25.17
C ASP A 152 -7.62 -3.96 -25.37
N PHE A 153 -8.42 -3.93 -24.30
CA PHE A 153 -9.88 -3.83 -24.26
C PHE A 153 -10.68 -4.45 -25.43
N GLU A 154 -11.24 -5.63 -25.13
CA GLU A 154 -12.62 -6.05 -25.41
C GLU A 154 -13.15 -5.74 -26.83
N SER A 155 -12.78 -6.59 -27.79
CA SER A 155 -13.57 -6.81 -28.99
C SER A 155 -14.76 -7.72 -28.66
N ASP A 156 -15.93 -7.32 -29.17
CA ASP A 156 -17.25 -7.87 -28.85
C ASP A 156 -17.42 -9.30 -29.37
N ASP A 157 -16.92 -10.28 -28.59
CA ASP A 157 -16.98 -11.72 -28.86
C ASP A 157 -18.35 -12.35 -28.48
N LYS A 158 -19.43 -11.59 -28.69
CA LYS A 158 -20.82 -12.04 -28.45
C LYS A 158 -21.53 -12.48 -29.72
N ASP A 159 -21.14 -11.96 -30.89
CA ASP A 159 -21.85 -12.25 -32.15
C ASP A 159 -21.56 -13.64 -32.70
N GLU A 160 -20.31 -14.14 -32.65
CA GLU A 160 -20.02 -15.51 -33.10
C GLU A 160 -20.65 -16.57 -32.20
N ARG A 161 -20.57 -16.38 -30.87
CA ARG A 161 -21.17 -17.33 -29.93
C ARG A 161 -22.71 -17.34 -30.02
N TRP A 162 -23.34 -16.20 -30.28
CA TRP A 162 -24.78 -16.12 -30.51
C TRP A 162 -25.19 -16.82 -31.80
N LEU A 163 -24.47 -16.62 -32.90
CA LEU A 163 -24.74 -17.29 -34.17
C LEU A 163 -24.63 -18.82 -34.07
N VAL A 164 -23.60 -19.33 -33.37
CA VAL A 164 -23.43 -20.77 -33.15
C VAL A 164 -24.58 -21.33 -32.29
N THR A 165 -25.02 -20.59 -31.28
CA THR A 165 -26.13 -21.02 -30.41
C THR A 165 -27.46 -21.09 -31.18
N VAL A 166 -27.74 -20.09 -32.02
CA VAL A 166 -28.94 -20.05 -32.87
C VAL A 166 -28.92 -21.17 -33.92
N ALA A 167 -27.78 -21.40 -34.57
CA ALA A 167 -27.62 -22.45 -35.57
C ALA A 167 -27.85 -23.85 -34.97
N MET A 168 -27.29 -24.12 -33.78
CA MET A 168 -27.51 -25.39 -33.07
C MET A 168 -28.96 -25.55 -32.63
N GLY A 169 -29.61 -24.48 -32.17
CA GLY A 169 -31.03 -24.49 -31.82
C GLY A 169 -31.93 -24.84 -33.01
N LEU A 170 -31.69 -24.23 -34.18
CA LEU A 170 -32.44 -24.53 -35.40
C LEU A 170 -32.26 -25.98 -35.84
N LEU A 171 -31.02 -26.49 -35.78
CA LEU A 171 -30.70 -27.85 -36.20
C LEU A 171 -31.42 -28.90 -35.34
N VAL A 172 -31.53 -28.67 -34.03
CA VAL A 172 -32.29 -29.54 -33.12
C VAL A 172 -33.80 -29.52 -33.45
N VAL A 173 -34.37 -28.34 -33.71
CA VAL A 173 -35.80 -28.22 -34.08
C VAL A 173 -36.10 -28.96 -35.39
N PHE A 174 -35.22 -28.84 -36.40
CA PHE A 174 -35.36 -29.57 -37.66
C PHE A 174 -35.32 -31.09 -37.47
N LEU A 175 -34.38 -31.60 -36.66
CA LEU A 175 -34.27 -33.03 -36.39
C LEU A 175 -35.52 -33.55 -35.65
N CYS A 176 -35.96 -32.87 -34.58
CA CYS A 176 -37.17 -33.26 -33.86
C CYS A 176 -38.42 -33.22 -34.74
N GLY A 177 -38.56 -32.21 -35.60
CA GLY A 177 -39.64 -32.12 -36.58
C GLY A 177 -39.63 -33.29 -37.57
N ALA A 178 -38.48 -33.62 -38.14
CA ALA A 178 -38.33 -34.73 -39.07
C ALA A 178 -38.69 -36.07 -38.41
N PHE A 179 -38.20 -36.33 -37.19
CA PHE A 179 -38.55 -37.53 -36.42
C PHE A 179 -40.04 -37.62 -36.10
N GLY A 180 -40.69 -36.51 -35.77
CA GLY A 180 -42.14 -36.45 -35.55
C GLY A 180 -42.95 -36.81 -36.80
N VAL A 181 -42.57 -36.26 -37.95
CA VAL A 181 -43.22 -36.55 -39.25
C VAL A 181 -43.01 -38.00 -39.66
N LEU A 182 -41.78 -38.53 -39.52
CA LEU A 182 -41.48 -39.94 -39.78
C LEU A 182 -42.30 -40.87 -38.89
N SER A 183 -42.42 -40.54 -37.61
CA SER A 183 -43.21 -41.33 -36.65
C SER A 183 -44.69 -41.30 -36.99
N MET A 184 -45.24 -40.14 -37.38
CA MET A 184 -46.62 -40.01 -37.85
C MET A 184 -46.87 -40.79 -39.14
N LEU A 185 -45.96 -40.74 -40.12
CA LEU A 185 -46.06 -41.52 -41.35
C LEU A 185 -45.98 -43.03 -41.08
N TRP A 186 -45.13 -43.45 -40.14
CA TRP A 186 -45.05 -44.83 -39.69
C TRP A 186 -46.35 -45.28 -39.02
N PHE A 187 -46.91 -44.46 -38.13
CA PHE A 187 -48.20 -44.74 -37.49
C PHE A 187 -49.36 -44.79 -38.50
N LYS A 188 -49.39 -43.86 -39.45
CA LYS A 188 -50.40 -43.82 -40.51
C LYS A 188 -50.32 -45.05 -41.41
N LYS A 189 -49.09 -45.46 -41.79
CA LYS A 189 -48.85 -46.70 -42.55
C LYS A 189 -49.27 -47.96 -41.77
N LYS A 190 -49.04 -47.99 -40.45
CA LYS A 190 -49.48 -49.08 -39.57
C LYS A 190 -51.00 -49.16 -39.45
N HIS A 191 -51.69 -48.02 -39.47
CA HIS A 191 -53.15 -47.97 -39.39
C HIS A 191 -53.86 -48.34 -40.70
N GLN A 192 -53.19 -48.17 -41.84
CA GLN A 192 -53.73 -48.47 -43.17
C GLN A 192 -53.53 -49.93 -43.59
N ASN A 193 -52.75 -50.70 -42.80
CA ASN A 193 -52.42 -52.10 -43.04
C ASN A 193 -53.09 -53.05 -42.02
N ARG A 194 -54.19 -52.60 -41.40
CA ARG A 194 -55.05 -53.39 -40.51
C ARG A 194 -56.49 -53.34 -41.00
#